data_AF-A0AAJ1V6D4-F1
#
_entry.id   AF-A0AAJ1V6D4-F1
#
_cell.length_a   1.000
_cell.length_b   1.000
_cell.length_c   1.000
_cell.angle_alpha   90.00
_cell.angle_beta   90.00
_cell.angle_gamma   90.00
#
_symmetry.space_group_name_H-M   'P 1'
#
loop_
_entity.id
_entity.type
_entity.pdbx_description
1 polymer ?
#
loop_
_entity_poly.entity_id
_entity_poly.type
_entity_poly.pdbx_seq_one_letter_code
_entity_poly.pdbx_strand_id
1 'polypeptide(L)'
;MKRTKNINHSSFRKSWSARHLTPVALAVATVFMLAGCEKSDETVSLYQNADDCSAANPGKSAECTTAYNNALKEAERTAPKYAT
;
A
#
# COMPACT_ATOMS: atom_id res chain seq x y z
N MET A 1 -2.81 36.05 43.74
CA MET A 1 -2.80 35.34 42.43
C MET A 1 -1.83 36.03 41.47
N LYS A 2 -0.77 35.35 41.00
CA LYS A 2 0.14 35.90 39.97
C LYS A 2 -0.53 35.79 38.59
N ARG A 3 -1.36 36.77 38.21
CA ARG A 3 -1.92 36.86 36.86
C ARG A 3 -0.95 37.65 35.99
N THR A 4 -0.33 37.00 35.01
CA THR A 4 0.57 37.64 34.04
C THR A 4 -0.19 38.75 33.30
N LYS A 5 0.35 39.97 33.30
CA LYS A 5 -0.27 41.14 32.64
C LYS A 5 -0.07 41.15 31.12
N ASN A 6 1.01 40.54 30.63
CA ASN A 6 1.35 40.47 29.21
C ASN A 6 1.29 39.03 28.72
N ILE A 7 0.24 38.68 27.99
CA ILE A 7 0.06 37.35 27.39
C ILE A 7 0.38 37.45 25.90
N ASN A 8 1.24 36.56 25.40
CA ASN A 8 1.48 36.48 23.96
C ASN A 8 0.30 35.77 23.29
N HIS A 9 -0.75 36.52 22.95
CA HIS A 9 -1.95 35.97 22.31
C HIS A 9 -1.66 35.28 20.98
N SER A 10 -0.57 35.63 20.28
CA SER A 10 -0.23 35.05 18.98
C SER A 10 0.20 33.59 19.08
N SER A 11 0.86 33.19 20.18
CA SER A 11 1.30 31.80 20.39
C SER A 11 0.16 30.84 20.70
N PHE A 12 -1.00 31.35 21.15
CA PHE A 12 -2.18 30.55 21.47
C PHE A 12 -3.17 30.40 20.31
N ARG A 13 -2.92 31.10 19.19
CA ARG A 13 -3.74 30.94 17.99
C ARG A 13 -3.27 29.68 17.26
N LYS A 14 -4.22 28.89 16.73
CA LYS A 14 -3.93 27.83 15.75
C LYS A 14 -3.33 28.48 14.50
N SER A 15 -2.03 28.73 14.53
CA SER A 15 -1.32 29.30 13.41
C SER A 15 -1.09 28.19 12.39
N TRP A 16 -1.76 28.30 11.24
CA TRP A 16 -1.43 27.52 10.05
C TRP A 16 -0.20 28.21 9.41
N SER A 17 0.84 28.45 10.21
CA SER A 17 2.07 29.17 9.84
C SER A 17 2.93 28.32 8.90
N ALA A 18 2.93 26.99 9.12
CA ALA A 18 3.62 26.01 8.29
C ALA A 18 2.87 25.64 6.99
N ARG A 19 1.87 26.44 6.56
CA ARG A 19 1.17 26.30 5.26
C ARG A 19 2.08 26.09 4.08
N HIS A 20 3.13 26.88 4.03
CA HIS A 20 4.11 26.86 2.95
C HIS A 20 4.91 25.56 2.91
N LEU A 21 4.90 24.77 3.99
CA LEU A 21 5.57 23.47 4.09
C LEU A 21 4.63 22.30 3.71
N THR A 22 3.31 22.51 3.60
CA THR A 22 2.38 21.45 3.20
C THR A 22 2.67 20.83 1.84
N PRO A 23 3.08 21.57 0.77
CA PRO A 23 3.43 20.93 -0.49
C PRO A 23 4.68 20.05 -0.37
N VAL A 24 5.66 20.47 0.44
CA VAL A 24 6.89 19.69 0.68
C VAL A 24 6.59 18.43 1.48
N ALA A 25 5.78 18.55 2.54
CA ALA A 25 5.37 17.40 3.35
C ALA A 25 4.56 16.37 2.53
N LEU A 26 3.69 16.84 1.62
CA LEU A 26 2.97 15.95 0.71
C LEU A 26 3.91 15.23 -0.26
N ALA A 27 4.83 15.96 -0.90
CA ALA A 27 5.80 15.36 -1.81
C ALA A 27 6.63 14.26 -1.11
N VAL A 28 7.13 14.55 0.08
CA VAL A 28 7.91 13.59 0.89
C VAL A 28 7.05 12.38 1.26
N ALA A 29 5.82 12.59 1.75
CA ALA A 29 4.91 11.50 2.08
C ALA A 29 4.58 10.63 0.87
N THR A 30 4.38 11.21 -0.32
CA THR A 30 4.09 10.44 -1.54
C THR A 30 5.27 9.56 -1.96
N VAL A 31 6.50 10.06 -1.88
CA VAL A 31 7.70 9.26 -2.21
C VAL A 31 7.83 8.08 -1.26
N PHE A 32 7.64 8.29 0.05
CA PHE A 32 7.72 7.21 1.03
C PHE A 32 6.59 6.18 0.89
N MET A 33 5.37 6.61 0.55
CA MET A 33 4.25 5.69 0.32
C MET A 33 4.42 4.88 -0.98
N LEU A 34 4.92 5.51 -2.05
CA LEU A 34 5.20 4.79 -3.30
C LEU A 34 6.40 3.83 -3.14
N ALA A 35 7.49 4.27 -2.52
CA ALA A 35 8.66 3.42 -2.28
C ALA A 35 8.38 2.29 -1.26
N GLY A 36 7.43 2.48 -0.34
CA GLY A 36 6.97 1.42 0.57
C GLY A 36 6.10 0.34 -0.09
N CYS A 37 5.51 0.64 -1.25
CA CYS A 37 4.79 -0.33 -2.09
C CYS A 37 5.65 -0.89 -3.22
N GLU A 38 6.81 -0.30 -3.50
CA GLU A 38 7.82 -0.88 -4.37
C GLU A 38 8.54 -2.01 -3.62
N LYS A 39 7.90 -3.18 -3.54
CA LYS A 39 8.66 -4.42 -3.50
C LYS A 39 9.35 -4.54 -4.85
N SER A 40 10.54 -3.96 -4.95
CA SER A 40 11.47 -4.21 -6.04
C SER A 40 11.75 -5.71 -6.08
N ASP A 41 11.00 -6.40 -6.95
CA ASP A 41 11.16 -7.78 -7.39
C ASP A 41 11.88 -8.71 -6.40
N GLU A 42 11.13 -9.29 -5.47
CA GLU A 42 11.43 -10.70 -5.19
C GLU A 42 11.19 -11.44 -6.50
N THR A 43 12.07 -12.38 -6.86
CA THR A 43 11.99 -13.22 -8.05
C THR A 43 10.76 -14.12 -7.99
N VAL A 44 9.56 -13.53 -8.04
CA VAL A 44 8.28 -14.21 -8.03
C VAL A 44 8.03 -14.59 -9.47
N SER A 45 8.40 -15.82 -9.80
CA SER A 45 7.99 -16.42 -11.05
C SER A 45 6.47 -16.60 -11.01
N LEU A 46 5.76 -15.75 -11.76
CA LEU A 46 4.31 -15.81 -11.86
C LEU A 46 3.92 -16.79 -12.97
N TYR A 47 3.20 -17.84 -12.58
CA TYR A 47 2.69 -18.85 -13.50
C TYR A 47 1.21 -18.61 -13.74
N GLN A 48 0.78 -18.68 -15.00
CA GLN A 48 -0.63 -18.54 -15.37
C GLN A 48 -1.43 -19.80 -15.04
N ASN A 49 -0.76 -20.96 -14.92
CA ASN A 49 -1.39 -22.27 -14.80
C ASN A 49 -0.71 -23.12 -13.72
N ALA A 50 -1.44 -24.07 -13.13
CA ALA A 50 -0.90 -25.01 -12.14
C ALA A 50 0.13 -25.99 -12.73
N ASP A 51 0.00 -26.36 -14.01
CA ASP A 51 0.90 -27.28 -14.70
C ASP A 51 2.28 -26.65 -14.90
N ASP A 52 2.33 -25.38 -15.32
CA ASP A 52 3.58 -24.62 -15.49
C ASP A 52 4.31 -24.45 -14.15
N CYS A 53 3.56 -24.17 -13.08
CA CYS A 53 4.10 -24.11 -11.73
C CYS A 53 4.66 -25.46 -11.27
N SER A 54 3.95 -26.56 -11.56
CA SER A 54 4.35 -27.92 -11.18
C SER A 54 5.57 -28.42 -11.97
N ALA A 55 5.66 -28.06 -13.26
CA ALA A 55 6.80 -28.38 -14.11
C ALA A 55 8.08 -27.65 -13.65
N ALA A 56 7.95 -26.39 -13.23
CA ALA A 56 9.04 -25.62 -12.65
C ALA A 56 9.38 -26.05 -11.20
N ASN A 57 8.41 -26.63 -10.48
CA ASN A 57 8.55 -27.03 -9.06
C ASN A 57 8.04 -28.46 -8.83
N PRO A 58 8.76 -29.50 -9.32
CA PRO A 58 8.29 -30.89 -9.27
C PRO A 58 8.05 -31.44 -7.85
N GLY A 59 8.69 -30.87 -6.82
CA GLY A 59 8.45 -31.22 -5.42
C GLY A 59 7.26 -30.52 -4.75
N LYS A 60 6.60 -29.57 -5.43
CA LYS A 60 5.57 -28.68 -4.87
C LYS A 60 4.27 -28.65 -5.68
N SER A 61 4.04 -29.64 -6.54
CA SER A 61 2.85 -29.68 -7.41
C SER A 61 1.52 -29.56 -6.64
N ALA A 62 1.41 -30.16 -5.45
CA ALA A 62 0.22 -30.02 -4.60
C ALA A 62 -0.03 -28.58 -4.12
N GLU A 63 1.05 -27.83 -3.83
CA GLU A 63 0.96 -26.41 -3.45
C GLU A 63 0.56 -25.56 -4.66
N CYS A 64 1.09 -25.85 -5.86
CA CYS A 64 0.73 -25.18 -7.11
C CYS A 64 -0.76 -25.31 -7.43
N THR A 65 -1.32 -26.52 -7.35
CA THR A 65 -2.75 -26.76 -7.59
C THR A 65 -3.64 -26.05 -6.56
N THR A 66 -3.22 -26.05 -5.29
CA THR A 66 -3.97 -25.37 -4.23
C THR A 66 -3.96 -23.86 -4.42
N ALA A 67 -2.79 -23.28 -4.74
CA ALA A 67 -2.64 -21.85 -5.00
C ALA A 67 -3.48 -21.41 -6.21
N TYR A 68 -3.44 -22.17 -7.30
CA TYR A 68 -4.24 -21.89 -8.50
C TYR A 68 -5.75 -21.90 -8.22
N ASN A 69 -6.24 -22.92 -7.50
CA ASN A 69 -7.66 -22.99 -7.14
C ASN A 69 -8.11 -21.85 -6.23
N ASN A 70 -7.23 -21.37 -5.34
CA ASN A 70 -7.52 -20.19 -4.53
C ASN A 70 -7.53 -18.92 -5.38
N ALA A 71 -6.61 -18.79 -6.33
CA ALA A 71 -6.57 -17.66 -7.26
C ALA A 71 -7.85 -17.56 -8.10
N LEU A 72 -8.41 -18.69 -8.57
CA LEU A 72 -9.69 -18.70 -9.30
C LEU A 72 -10.86 -18.18 -8.45
N LYS A 73 -10.94 -18.60 -7.17
CA LYS A 73 -11.98 -18.11 -6.24
C LYS A 73 -11.84 -16.61 -5.98
N GLU A 74 -10.60 -16.13 -5.82
CA GLU A 74 -10.33 -14.70 -5.67
C GLU A 74 -10.66 -13.91 -6.94
N ALA A 75 -10.39 -14.49 -8.12
CA ALA A 75 -10.78 -13.90 -9.39
C ALA A 75 -12.31 -13.77 -9.47
N GLU A 76 -13.09 -14.79 -9.10
CA GLU A 76 -14.56 -14.69 -9.04
C GLU A 76 -15.04 -13.62 -8.05
N ARG A 77 -14.37 -13.50 -6.90
CA ARG A 77 -14.71 -12.52 -5.85
C ARG A 77 -14.40 -11.08 -6.26
N THR A 78 -13.29 -10.86 -6.97
CA THR A 78 -12.75 -9.53 -7.31
C THR A 78 -13.05 -9.10 -8.74
N ALA A 79 -13.50 -10.03 -9.59
CA ALA A 79 -13.80 -9.73 -10.99
C ALA A 79 -14.83 -8.60 -11.09
N PRO A 80 -14.61 -7.65 -12.00
CA PRO A 80 -15.57 -6.58 -12.25
C PRO A 80 -16.88 -7.18 -12.75
N LYS A 81 -17.96 -6.96 -12.00
CA LYS A 81 -19.32 -7.37 -12.39
C LYS A 81 -19.89 -6.32 -13.31
N TYR A 82 -19.64 -6.46 -14.60
CA TYR A 82 -20.30 -5.63 -15.61
C TYR A 82 -21.74 -6.11 -15.79
N ALA A 83 -22.71 -5.19 -15.64
CA ALA A 83 -24.06 -5.46 -16.09
C ALA A 83 -24.04 -5.51 -17.63
N THR A 84 -24.55 -6.58 -18.21
CA THR A 84 -24.77 -6.72 -19.66
C THR A 84 -25.83 -5.75 -20.15
#